data_AF-A0A139R4J7-F1
#
_entry.id   AF-A0A139R4J7-F1
#
_cell.length_a   1.000
_cell.length_b   1.000
_cell.length_c   1.000
_cell.angle_alpha   90.00
_cell.angle_beta   90.00
_cell.angle_gamma   90.00
#
_symmetry.space_group_name_H-M   'P 1'
#
loop_
_entity.id
_entity.type
_entity.pdbx_description
1 polymer ?
#
loop_
_entity_poly.entity_id
_entity_poly.type
_entity_poly.pdbx_seq_one_letter_code
_entity_poly.pdbx_strand_id
1 'polypeptide(L)'
;MSNQYQQKLLLAYPLLFYVIFFRSFPCLLGKIVTKYAINDFGGTILLCAYYTLVSLLLVGYLLKQNGRAFFKVKFHSHYVGVVVLLALANLALSAALLCYLPISLNQELLNESRIISAENVLLVRFYWGGIVALINEELFYRGVLMSTYFKHSRYHLDILVSAICFASVHVIWSSWSWFDFIQYIPAGLSLGLIFKWTKSIYYPILLHFLVNYGPKTIFMILT
;
A
#
# COMPACT_ATOMS: atom_id res chain seq x y z
N MET A 1 -19.58 -31.41 -2.90
CA MET A 1 -18.45 -30.69 -3.53
C MET A 1 -17.34 -30.58 -2.51
N SER A 2 -16.12 -31.01 -2.83
CA SER A 2 -15.04 -31.15 -1.84
C SER A 2 -14.63 -29.78 -1.26
N ASN A 3 -14.27 -29.78 0.03
CA ASN A 3 -13.86 -28.61 0.82
C ASN A 3 -12.74 -27.78 0.12
N GLN A 4 -11.96 -28.43 -0.73
CA GLN A 4 -10.88 -27.86 -1.53
C GLN A 4 -11.37 -26.99 -2.71
N TYR A 5 -12.53 -27.29 -3.31
CA TYR A 5 -13.15 -26.47 -4.36
C TYR A 5 -13.80 -25.21 -3.79
N GLN A 6 -14.43 -25.29 -2.61
CA GLN A 6 -14.93 -24.10 -1.91
C GLN A 6 -13.80 -23.16 -1.48
N GLN A 7 -12.66 -23.69 -1.04
CA GLN A 7 -11.45 -22.90 -0.79
C GLN A 7 -10.97 -22.18 -2.06
N LYS A 8 -10.93 -22.84 -3.22
CA LYS A 8 -10.49 -22.22 -4.49
C LYS A 8 -11.46 -21.18 -5.04
N LEU A 9 -12.77 -21.37 -4.90
CA LEU A 9 -13.78 -20.37 -5.26
C LEU A 9 -13.78 -19.15 -4.31
N LEU A 10 -13.42 -19.34 -3.03
CA LEU A 10 -13.19 -18.24 -2.08
C LEU A 10 -11.95 -17.38 -2.42
N LEU A 11 -10.99 -17.94 -3.17
CA LEU A 11 -9.74 -17.25 -3.57
C LEU A 11 -9.99 -16.25 -4.72
N ALA A 12 -10.86 -16.50 -5.70
CA ALA A 12 -11.08 -15.48 -6.76
C ALA A 12 -11.62 -14.14 -6.21
N TYR A 13 -12.33 -14.18 -5.07
CA TYR A 13 -13.06 -13.03 -4.52
C TYR A 13 -12.17 -11.90 -4.02
N PRO A 14 -11.18 -12.05 -3.11
CA PRO A 14 -10.39 -10.91 -2.63
C PRO A 14 -9.52 -10.20 -3.68
N LEU A 15 -9.03 -10.89 -4.71
CA LEU A 15 -8.29 -10.28 -5.83
C LEU A 15 -9.23 -9.50 -6.77
N LEU A 16 -10.37 -10.09 -7.13
CA LEU A 16 -11.43 -9.37 -7.83
C LEU A 16 -12.03 -8.26 -6.97
N PHE A 17 -12.17 -8.46 -5.66
CA PHE A 17 -12.68 -7.50 -4.70
C PHE A 17 -11.71 -6.36 -4.52
N TYR A 18 -10.40 -6.57 -4.39
CA TYR A 18 -9.45 -5.47 -4.32
C TYR A 18 -9.27 -4.78 -5.66
N VAL A 19 -9.34 -5.47 -6.80
CA VAL A 19 -9.37 -4.78 -8.09
C VAL A 19 -10.68 -4.02 -8.28
N ILE A 20 -11.84 -4.57 -7.93
CA ILE A 20 -13.13 -3.86 -8.05
C ILE A 20 -13.22 -2.70 -7.05
N PHE A 21 -12.76 -2.92 -5.82
CA PHE A 21 -12.84 -1.97 -4.73
C PHE A 21 -11.72 -0.94 -4.84
N PHE A 22 -10.45 -1.31 -5.04
CA PHE A 22 -9.43 -0.30 -5.30
C PHE A 22 -9.52 0.29 -6.71
N ARG A 23 -9.68 -0.45 -7.83
CA ARG A 23 -9.69 0.10 -9.23
C ARG A 23 -11.06 0.58 -9.73
N SER A 24 -12.07 -0.28 -9.74
CA SER A 24 -13.35 0.05 -10.40
C SER A 24 -14.18 1.05 -9.60
N PHE A 25 -14.15 0.97 -8.27
CA PHE A 25 -15.02 1.76 -7.40
C PHE A 25 -14.51 3.19 -7.20
N PRO A 26 -13.21 3.49 -7.02
CA PRO A 26 -12.63 4.85 -7.09
C PRO A 26 -12.52 5.43 -8.48
N CYS A 27 -12.57 4.64 -9.56
CA CYS A 27 -12.73 5.16 -10.92
C CYS A 27 -14.20 5.54 -11.21
N LEU A 28 -15.16 4.75 -10.73
CA LEU A 28 -16.59 5.04 -10.76
C LEU A 28 -16.97 6.21 -9.84
N LEU A 29 -16.52 6.16 -8.57
CA LEU A 29 -16.52 7.32 -7.69
C LEU A 29 -15.70 8.41 -8.36
N GLY A 30 -14.55 8.16 -8.95
CA GLY A 30 -13.71 9.18 -9.57
C GLY A 30 -14.46 10.02 -10.60
N LYS A 31 -15.25 9.42 -11.48
CA LYS A 31 -16.12 10.18 -12.40
C LYS A 31 -17.17 11.06 -11.67
N ILE A 32 -17.57 10.70 -10.46
CA ILE A 32 -18.54 11.39 -9.59
C ILE A 32 -17.85 12.31 -8.53
N VAL A 33 -16.60 12.02 -8.16
CA VAL A 33 -15.90 12.41 -6.93
C VAL A 33 -14.54 13.03 -7.26
N THR A 34 -13.76 12.59 -8.25
CA THR A 34 -12.53 13.35 -8.64
C THR A 34 -12.84 14.71 -9.26
N LYS A 35 -14.04 14.92 -9.83
CA LYS A 35 -14.49 16.25 -10.26
C LYS A 35 -14.80 17.20 -9.07
N TYR A 36 -15.03 16.67 -7.86
CA TYR A 36 -15.46 17.45 -6.68
C TYR A 36 -14.50 17.34 -5.47
N ALA A 37 -14.01 16.15 -5.11
CA ALA A 37 -13.14 15.86 -3.96
C ALA A 37 -11.70 16.39 -4.08
N ILE A 38 -11.27 16.87 -5.26
CA ILE A 38 -9.94 17.47 -5.35
C ILE A 38 -9.91 18.83 -4.62
N ASN A 39 -11.06 19.49 -4.41
CA ASN A 39 -11.13 20.76 -3.66
C ASN A 39 -12.31 20.87 -2.66
N ASP A 40 -13.24 19.91 -2.64
CA ASP A 40 -14.37 19.90 -1.71
C ASP A 40 -14.05 19.10 -0.42
N PHE A 41 -14.28 19.73 0.72
CA PHE A 41 -14.10 19.13 2.05
C PHE A 41 -15.05 17.93 2.24
N GLY A 42 -16.28 18.02 1.74
CA GLY A 42 -17.27 16.94 1.79
C GLY A 42 -16.83 15.70 1.01
N GLY A 43 -16.39 15.89 -0.23
CA GLY A 43 -15.81 14.82 -1.06
C GLY A 43 -14.58 14.17 -0.43
N THR A 44 -13.74 14.96 0.24
CA THR A 44 -12.57 14.42 0.97
C THR A 44 -13.02 13.53 2.13
N ILE A 45 -13.97 13.98 2.96
CA ILE A 45 -14.52 13.17 4.07
C ILE A 45 -15.13 11.85 3.57
N LEU A 46 -15.87 11.89 2.45
CA LEU A 46 -16.45 10.67 1.88
C LEU A 46 -15.37 9.65 1.50
N LEU A 47 -14.29 10.11 0.88
CA LEU A 47 -13.15 9.26 0.52
C LEU A 47 -12.47 8.67 1.77
N CYS A 48 -12.39 9.45 2.86
CA CYS A 48 -11.86 9.00 4.14
C CYS A 48 -12.71 7.88 4.75
N ALA A 49 -14.03 8.09 4.83
CA ALA A 49 -14.97 7.10 5.31
C ALA A 49 -14.88 5.80 4.49
N TYR A 50 -14.73 5.94 3.18
CA TYR A 50 -14.52 4.83 2.27
C TYR A 50 -13.23 4.04 2.58
N TYR A 51 -12.07 4.69 2.66
CA TYR A 51 -10.80 4.01 2.98
C TYR A 51 -10.84 3.33 4.36
N THR A 52 -11.52 3.95 5.33
CA THR A 52 -11.77 3.36 6.65
C THR A 52 -12.56 2.07 6.54
N LEU A 53 -13.66 2.09 5.78
CA LEU A 53 -14.51 0.93 5.57
C LEU A 53 -13.69 -0.22 4.98
N VAL A 54 -12.78 0.06 4.04
CA VAL A 54 -11.89 -0.96 3.47
C VAL A 54 -10.98 -1.55 4.53
N SER A 55 -10.37 -0.70 5.35
CA SER A 55 -9.50 -1.15 6.44
C SER A 55 -10.25 -2.10 7.36
N LEU A 56 -11.48 -1.74 7.76
CA LEU A 56 -12.31 -2.57 8.63
C LEU A 56 -12.67 -3.90 7.98
N LEU A 57 -13.02 -3.91 6.68
CA LEU A 57 -13.32 -5.13 5.94
C LEU A 57 -12.08 -6.03 5.81
N LEU A 58 -10.90 -5.47 5.52
CA LEU A 58 -9.65 -6.21 5.43
C LEU A 58 -9.24 -6.78 6.80
N VAL A 59 -9.35 -6.00 7.88
CA VAL A 59 -9.09 -6.47 9.25
C VAL A 59 -10.07 -7.57 9.63
N GLY A 60 -11.37 -7.40 9.36
CA GLY A 60 -12.40 -8.41 9.62
C GLY A 60 -12.14 -9.72 8.87
N TYR A 61 -11.76 -9.62 7.59
CA TYR A 61 -11.35 -10.78 6.79
C TYR A 61 -10.12 -11.48 7.38
N LEU A 62 -9.06 -10.73 7.71
CA LEU A 62 -7.82 -11.29 8.26
C LEU A 62 -8.03 -11.91 9.65
N LEU A 63 -8.87 -11.31 10.50
CA LEU A 63 -9.27 -11.89 11.78
C LEU A 63 -10.04 -13.20 11.59
N LYS A 64 -10.94 -13.27 10.60
CA LYS A 64 -11.68 -14.49 10.28
C LYS A 64 -10.77 -15.61 9.79
N GLN A 65 -9.77 -15.30 8.96
CA GLN A 65 -8.87 -16.30 8.37
C GLN A 65 -7.74 -16.74 9.30
N ASN A 66 -7.12 -15.80 10.00
CA ASN A 66 -5.88 -16.03 10.75
C ASN A 66 -6.04 -15.88 12.27
N GLY A 67 -7.21 -15.45 12.75
CA GLY A 67 -7.46 -15.18 14.17
C GLY A 67 -6.72 -13.94 14.70
N ARG A 68 -6.89 -13.67 16.00
CA ARG A 68 -6.28 -12.50 16.69
C ARG A 68 -4.75 -12.55 16.72
N ALA A 69 -4.15 -13.73 16.58
CA ALA A 69 -2.70 -13.91 16.58
C ALA A 69 -2.00 -13.19 15.41
N PHE A 70 -2.71 -12.98 14.29
CA PHE A 70 -2.19 -12.25 13.13
C PHE A 70 -1.82 -10.79 13.46
N PHE A 71 -2.62 -10.15 14.31
CA PHE A 71 -2.43 -8.78 14.77
C PHE A 71 -1.73 -8.70 16.13
N LYS A 72 -1.09 -9.78 16.60
CA LYS A 72 -0.29 -9.72 17.82
C LYS A 72 1.03 -9.00 17.52
N VAL A 73 1.28 -7.89 18.21
CA VAL A 73 2.56 -7.18 18.13
C VAL A 73 3.66 -8.09 18.71
N LYS A 74 4.70 -8.35 17.93
CA LYS A 74 5.90 -9.10 18.34
C LYS A 74 7.13 -8.22 18.12
N PHE A 75 7.47 -7.44 19.12
CA PHE A 75 8.58 -6.50 19.05
C PHE A 75 9.93 -7.22 19.18
N HIS A 76 10.84 -6.96 18.24
CA HIS A 76 12.24 -7.37 18.30
C HIS A 76 13.10 -6.22 17.77
N SER A 77 14.06 -5.76 18.57
CA SER A 77 14.89 -4.58 18.25
C SER A 77 15.67 -4.73 16.94
N HIS A 78 16.25 -5.92 16.69
CA HIS A 78 17.00 -6.17 15.47
C HIS A 78 16.12 -6.09 14.21
N TYR A 79 14.83 -6.40 14.28
CA TYR A 79 13.91 -6.19 13.15
C TYR A 79 13.70 -4.71 12.84
N VAL A 80 13.68 -3.85 13.87
CA VAL A 80 13.60 -2.39 13.67
C VAL A 80 14.87 -1.89 12.97
N GLY A 81 16.05 -2.34 13.40
CA GLY A 81 17.32 -2.00 12.73
C GLY A 81 17.31 -2.39 11.24
N VAL A 82 16.84 -3.59 10.92
CA VAL A 82 16.70 -4.04 9.52
C VAL A 82 15.68 -3.21 8.74
N VAL A 83 14.54 -2.84 9.35
CA VAL A 83 13.55 -1.95 8.72
C VAL A 83 14.18 -0.59 8.38
N VAL A 84 14.96 0.00 9.29
CA VAL A 84 15.64 1.27 9.02
C VAL A 84 16.65 1.12 7.88
N LEU A 85 17.47 0.06 7.88
CA LEU A 85 18.42 -0.20 6.80
C LEU A 85 17.73 -0.40 5.44
N LEU A 86 16.62 -1.15 5.41
CA LEU A 86 15.82 -1.32 4.21
C LEU A 86 15.18 0.00 3.75
N ALA A 87 14.74 0.85 4.67
CA ALA A 87 14.21 2.16 4.33
C ALA A 87 15.28 3.03 3.65
N LEU A 88 16.48 3.10 4.25
CA LEU A 88 17.62 3.82 3.68
C LEU A 88 18.03 3.25 2.31
N ALA A 89 18.06 1.92 2.15
CA ALA A 89 18.37 1.29 0.88
C ALA A 89 17.33 1.61 -0.21
N ASN A 90 16.03 1.59 0.12
CA ASN A 90 14.97 2.00 -0.81
C ASN A 90 15.07 3.48 -1.20
N LEU A 91 15.36 4.36 -0.23
CA LEU A 91 15.54 5.79 -0.50
C LEU A 91 16.76 6.06 -1.38
N ALA A 92 17.89 5.41 -1.09
CA ALA A 92 19.10 5.52 -1.91
C ALA A 92 18.87 4.99 -3.32
N LEU A 93 18.18 3.86 -3.46
CA LEU A 93 17.83 3.31 -4.77
C LEU A 93 16.87 4.22 -5.54
N SER A 94 15.86 4.78 -4.86
CA SER A 94 14.93 5.74 -5.46
C SER A 94 15.67 6.99 -5.95
N ALA A 95 16.59 7.54 -5.15
CA ALA A 95 17.43 8.66 -5.55
C ALA A 95 18.33 8.33 -6.75
N ALA A 96 18.95 7.15 -6.75
CA ALA A 96 19.77 6.69 -7.88
C ALA A 96 18.94 6.51 -9.16
N LEU A 97 17.74 5.94 -9.06
CA LEU A 97 16.84 5.79 -10.20
C LEU A 97 16.43 7.14 -10.78
N LEU A 98 16.23 8.17 -9.94
CA LEU A 98 15.92 9.53 -10.40
C LEU A 98 17.07 10.20 -11.18
N CYS A 99 18.29 9.69 -11.12
CA CYS A 99 19.39 10.16 -11.98
C CYS A 99 19.24 9.67 -13.44
N TYR A 100 18.46 8.62 -13.67
CA TYR A 100 18.33 7.98 -14.98
C TYR A 100 16.89 7.98 -15.52
N LEU A 101 15.90 8.09 -14.65
CA LEU A 101 14.49 8.02 -14.97
C LEU A 101 13.77 9.26 -14.42
N PRO A 102 12.72 9.74 -15.10
CA PRO A 102 11.88 10.79 -14.56
C PRO A 102 11.17 10.33 -13.29
N ILE A 103 10.71 11.30 -12.51
CA ILE A 103 9.80 11.04 -11.39
C ILE A 103 8.56 10.31 -11.94
N SER A 104 8.08 9.28 -11.23
CA SER A 104 6.89 8.56 -11.67
C SER A 104 5.68 9.52 -11.72
N LEU A 105 4.80 9.33 -12.70
CA LEU A 105 3.62 10.17 -12.88
C LEU A 105 2.68 10.09 -11.66
N ASN A 106 2.60 8.93 -11.00
CA ASN A 106 1.86 8.80 -9.75
C ASN A 106 2.42 9.73 -8.66
N GLN A 107 3.75 9.81 -8.54
CA GLN A 107 4.39 10.69 -7.57
C GLN A 107 4.22 12.18 -7.94
N GLU A 108 4.24 12.51 -9.24
CA GLU A 108 3.98 13.86 -9.74
C GLU A 108 2.56 14.32 -9.40
N LEU A 109 1.53 13.53 -9.72
CA LEU A 109 0.13 13.82 -9.39
C LEU A 109 -0.08 13.98 -7.88
N LEU A 110 0.60 13.16 -7.07
CA LEU A 110 0.60 13.29 -5.61
C LEU A 110 1.28 14.57 -5.11
N ASN A 111 2.27 15.10 -5.84
CA ASN A 111 2.93 16.35 -5.49
C ASN A 111 2.07 17.55 -5.90
N GLU A 112 1.54 17.57 -7.11
CA GLU A 112 0.63 18.62 -7.60
C GLU A 112 -0.62 18.73 -6.73
N SER A 113 -1.25 17.60 -6.41
CA SER A 113 -2.44 17.57 -5.56
C SER A 113 -2.19 18.13 -4.16
N ARG A 114 -0.95 18.11 -3.64
CA ARG A 114 -0.59 18.74 -2.36
C ARG A 114 -0.43 20.25 -2.50
N ILE A 115 0.21 20.72 -3.56
CA ILE A 115 0.44 22.15 -3.82
C ILE A 115 -0.90 22.89 -3.96
N ILE A 116 -1.89 22.27 -4.60
CA ILE A 116 -3.18 22.90 -4.91
C ILE A 116 -4.17 22.78 -3.74
N SER A 117 -3.89 21.96 -2.72
CA SER A 117 -4.82 21.74 -1.59
C SER A 117 -4.80 22.88 -0.58
N ALA A 118 -5.99 23.27 -0.09
CA ALA A 118 -6.10 24.11 1.10
C ALA A 118 -5.53 23.41 2.35
N GLU A 119 -4.99 24.16 3.31
CA GLU A 119 -4.30 23.62 4.50
C GLU A 119 -5.16 22.66 5.33
N ASN A 120 -6.44 22.99 5.52
CA ASN A 120 -7.41 22.15 6.23
C ASN A 120 -7.70 20.83 5.51
N VAL A 121 -7.58 20.80 4.17
CA VAL A 121 -7.73 19.59 3.35
C VAL A 121 -6.42 18.78 3.33
N LEU A 122 -5.27 19.44 3.43
CA LEU A 122 -3.95 18.80 3.41
C LEU A 122 -3.76 17.82 4.58
N LEU A 123 -4.17 18.20 5.80
CA LEU A 123 -4.10 17.31 6.97
C LEU A 123 -4.97 16.06 6.81
N VAL A 124 -6.19 16.25 6.31
CA VAL A 124 -7.13 15.15 6.07
C VAL A 124 -6.57 14.20 5.00
N ARG A 125 -5.97 14.75 3.92
CA ARG A 125 -5.31 13.97 2.88
C ARG A 125 -4.08 13.22 3.37
N PHE A 126 -3.25 13.86 4.18
CA PHE A 126 -2.09 13.23 4.77
C PHE A 126 -2.48 12.02 5.61
N TYR A 127 -3.47 12.17 6.49
CA TYR A 127 -3.91 11.08 7.35
C TYR A 127 -4.61 9.97 6.55
N TRP A 128 -5.61 10.29 5.74
CA TRP A 128 -6.43 9.27 5.09
C TRP A 128 -5.89 8.78 3.75
N GLY A 129 -5.54 9.70 2.86
CA GLY A 129 -4.93 9.38 1.56
C GLY A 129 -3.46 8.93 1.68
N GLY A 130 -2.87 9.13 2.86
CA GLY A 130 -1.50 8.73 3.16
C GLY A 130 -1.40 7.54 4.11
N ILE A 131 -1.61 7.79 5.40
CA ILE A 131 -1.42 6.78 6.46
C ILE A 131 -2.43 5.63 6.33
N VAL A 132 -3.70 5.91 6.08
CA VAL A 132 -4.69 4.82 5.97
C VAL A 132 -4.56 4.07 4.65
N ALA A 133 -4.25 4.78 3.55
CA ALA A 133 -3.95 4.17 2.26
C ALA A 133 -2.78 3.17 2.34
N LEU A 134 -1.63 3.59 2.90
CA LEU A 134 -0.47 2.69 3.03
C LEU A 134 -0.77 1.48 3.92
N ILE A 135 -1.56 1.66 5.00
CA ILE A 135 -1.97 0.54 5.85
C ILE A 135 -2.84 -0.44 5.07
N ASN A 136 -3.79 0.05 4.28
CA ASN A 136 -4.65 -0.78 3.44
C ASN A 136 -3.85 -1.58 2.41
N GLU A 137 -2.83 -0.97 1.80
CA GLU A 137 -1.93 -1.67 0.89
C GLU A 137 -1.21 -2.81 1.61
N GLU A 138 -0.67 -2.59 2.81
CA GLU A 138 -0.02 -3.67 3.56
C GLU A 138 -1.00 -4.77 3.99
N LEU A 139 -2.17 -4.40 4.52
CA LEU A 139 -3.21 -5.35 4.91
C LEU A 139 -3.63 -6.21 3.72
N PHE A 140 -3.71 -5.63 2.52
CA PHE A 140 -4.06 -6.39 1.33
C PHE A 140 -2.89 -7.23 0.80
N TYR A 141 -1.77 -6.62 0.44
CA TYR A 141 -0.69 -7.32 -0.24
C TYR A 141 0.01 -8.33 0.68
N ARG A 142 0.23 -7.98 1.95
CA ARG A 142 0.99 -8.83 2.89
C ARG A 142 0.01 -9.68 3.68
N GLY A 143 -1.05 -9.05 4.19
CA GLY A 143 -2.10 -9.77 4.90
C GLY A 143 -2.89 -10.69 3.99
N VAL A 144 -3.66 -10.18 3.03
CA VAL A 144 -4.57 -11.01 2.23
C VAL A 144 -3.79 -11.86 1.24
N LEU A 145 -3.07 -11.23 0.31
CA LEU A 145 -2.44 -11.89 -0.82
C LEU A 145 -1.34 -12.87 -0.36
N MET A 146 -0.33 -12.43 0.36
CA MET A 146 0.75 -13.35 0.80
C MET A 146 0.26 -14.40 1.81
N SER A 147 -0.47 -14.00 2.87
CA SER A 147 -0.79 -14.92 3.97
C SER A 147 -1.95 -15.89 3.69
N THR A 148 -2.85 -15.55 2.75
CA THR A 148 -4.02 -16.38 2.43
C THR A 148 -3.83 -17.16 1.13
N TYR A 149 -3.35 -16.51 0.07
CA TYR A 149 -3.24 -17.15 -1.26
C TYR A 149 -1.95 -17.91 -1.47
N PHE A 150 -0.87 -17.34 -0.97
CA PHE A 150 0.47 -17.85 -1.20
C PHE A 150 1.13 -18.34 0.09
N LYS A 151 0.32 -18.73 1.10
CA LYS A 151 0.77 -19.18 2.43
C LYS A 151 1.87 -20.25 2.38
N HIS A 152 1.79 -21.15 1.40
CA HIS A 152 2.74 -22.24 1.18
C HIS A 152 3.45 -22.13 -0.18
N SER A 153 3.65 -20.90 -0.67
CA SER A 153 4.38 -20.65 -1.91
C SER A 153 5.79 -21.25 -1.82
N ARG A 154 6.10 -22.09 -2.79
CA ARG A 154 7.48 -22.51 -3.10
C ARG A 154 8.21 -21.35 -3.78
N TYR A 155 9.53 -21.31 -3.63
CA TYR A 155 10.43 -20.36 -4.30
C TYR A 155 10.14 -18.87 -4.07
N HIS A 156 9.48 -18.52 -2.96
CA HIS A 156 9.18 -17.12 -2.62
C HIS A 156 8.32 -16.37 -3.66
N LEU A 157 7.49 -17.09 -4.41
CA LEU A 157 6.53 -16.52 -5.35
C LEU A 157 5.48 -15.61 -4.66
N ASP A 158 5.20 -15.83 -3.38
CA ASP A 158 4.42 -14.90 -2.54
C ASP A 158 4.98 -13.48 -2.57
N ILE A 159 6.29 -13.33 -2.40
CA ILE A 159 6.97 -12.03 -2.43
C ILE A 159 6.90 -11.43 -3.83
N LEU A 160 7.23 -12.23 -4.85
CA LEU A 160 7.28 -11.75 -6.24
C LEU A 160 5.92 -11.28 -6.74
N VAL A 161 4.87 -12.08 -6.53
CA VAL A 161 3.49 -11.74 -6.93
C VAL A 161 3.01 -10.52 -6.16
N SER A 162 3.27 -10.46 -4.85
CA SER A 162 2.93 -9.27 -4.05
C SER A 162 3.61 -8.00 -4.57
N ALA A 163 4.89 -8.07 -4.94
CA ALA A 163 5.63 -6.92 -5.45
C ALA A 163 5.12 -6.47 -6.83
N ILE A 164 4.81 -7.42 -7.72
CA ILE A 164 4.22 -7.12 -9.04
C ILE A 164 2.86 -6.47 -8.86
N CYS A 165 1.97 -7.04 -8.02
CA CYS A 165 0.64 -6.45 -7.79
C CYS A 165 0.71 -5.07 -7.11
N PHE A 166 1.67 -4.85 -6.23
CA PHE A 166 1.96 -3.56 -5.61
C PHE A 166 2.42 -2.55 -6.67
N ALA A 167 3.40 -2.89 -7.50
CA ALA A 167 3.87 -2.00 -8.56
C ALA A 167 2.77 -1.70 -9.61
N SER A 168 1.93 -2.69 -9.95
CA SER A 168 0.84 -2.51 -10.90
C SER A 168 -0.17 -1.46 -10.43
N VAL A 169 -0.51 -1.45 -9.13
CA VAL A 169 -1.44 -0.44 -8.59
C VAL A 169 -0.83 0.96 -8.56
N HIS A 170 0.46 1.14 -8.78
CA HIS A 170 1.05 2.48 -8.83
C HIS A 170 1.10 3.07 -10.25
N VAL A 171 0.87 2.24 -11.28
CA VAL A 171 0.88 2.68 -12.69
C VAL A 171 -0.49 2.61 -13.37
N ILE A 172 -1.42 1.84 -12.82
CA ILE A 172 -2.79 1.74 -13.37
C ILE A 172 -3.58 3.04 -13.15
N TRP A 173 -3.19 3.88 -12.18
CA TRP A 173 -3.92 5.08 -11.75
C TRP A 173 -3.46 6.36 -12.40
N SER A 174 -2.16 6.46 -12.65
CA SER A 174 -1.51 7.67 -13.12
C SER A 174 -1.30 7.68 -14.64
N SER A 175 -1.59 6.57 -15.33
CA SER A 175 -1.24 6.21 -16.71
C SER A 175 -0.10 5.19 -16.74
N TRP A 176 -0.24 4.20 -17.61
CA TRP A 176 0.69 3.07 -17.66
C TRP A 176 2.05 3.49 -18.20
N SER A 177 3.11 3.25 -17.42
CA SER A 177 4.51 3.43 -17.79
C SER A 177 5.32 2.23 -17.29
N TRP A 178 6.09 1.60 -18.18
CA TRP A 178 6.97 0.49 -17.81
C TRP A 178 8.11 0.94 -16.90
N PHE A 179 8.61 2.16 -17.09
CA PHE A 179 9.65 2.73 -16.24
C PHE A 179 9.13 2.95 -14.82
N ASP A 180 7.95 3.56 -14.67
CA ASP A 180 7.31 3.77 -13.38
C ASP A 180 7.05 2.43 -12.69
N PHE A 181 6.56 1.44 -13.44
CA PHE A 181 6.30 0.10 -12.91
C PHE A 181 7.56 -0.52 -12.31
N ILE A 182 8.68 -0.46 -13.03
CA ILE A 182 9.98 -0.98 -12.57
C ILE A 182 10.47 -0.20 -11.34
N GLN A 183 10.24 1.12 -11.25
CA GLN A 183 10.63 1.92 -10.08
C GLN A 183 9.92 1.47 -8.79
N TYR A 184 8.69 0.93 -8.86
CA TYR A 184 7.92 0.47 -7.69
C TYR A 184 8.22 -0.98 -7.26
N ILE A 185 8.82 -1.81 -8.13
CA ILE A 185 9.14 -3.22 -7.81
C ILE A 185 10.06 -3.35 -6.58
N PRO A 186 11.18 -2.62 -6.46
CA PRO A 186 12.08 -2.76 -5.31
C PRO A 186 11.41 -2.50 -3.96
N ALA A 187 10.56 -1.46 -3.89
CA ALA A 187 9.76 -1.16 -2.72
C ALA A 187 8.82 -2.33 -2.39
N GLY A 188 8.07 -2.83 -3.38
CA GLY A 188 7.19 -3.98 -3.24
C GLY A 188 7.91 -5.23 -2.72
N LEU A 189 9.10 -5.53 -3.25
CA LEU A 189 9.95 -6.65 -2.83
C LEU A 189 10.43 -6.51 -1.38
N SER A 190 10.94 -5.33 -0.99
CA SER A 190 11.45 -5.11 0.35
C SER A 190 10.38 -5.29 1.43
N LEU A 191 9.17 -4.78 1.16
CA LEU A 191 8.00 -4.94 2.02
C LEU A 191 7.52 -6.40 2.09
N GLY A 192 7.54 -7.15 0.98
CA GLY A 192 7.23 -8.57 0.98
C GLY A 192 8.28 -9.39 1.77
N LEU A 193 9.56 -9.06 1.61
CA LEU A 193 10.67 -9.73 2.30
C LEU A 193 10.56 -9.55 3.82
N ILE A 194 10.38 -8.31 4.30
CA ILE A 194 10.31 -8.02 5.73
C ILE A 194 9.08 -8.68 6.37
N PHE A 195 7.95 -8.71 5.66
CA PHE A 195 6.76 -9.42 6.13
C PHE A 195 7.01 -10.93 6.24
N LYS A 196 7.59 -11.54 5.20
CA LYS A 196 7.84 -12.98 5.19
C LYS A 196 8.83 -13.40 6.28
N TRP A 197 9.83 -12.58 6.56
CA TRP A 197 10.84 -12.85 7.59
C TRP A 197 10.28 -12.67 9.01
N THR A 198 9.64 -11.54 9.28
CA THR A 198 9.16 -11.19 10.63
C THR A 198 7.83 -11.86 11.01
N LYS A 199 7.06 -12.34 10.01
CA LYS A 199 5.70 -12.87 10.18
C LYS A 199 4.76 -11.90 10.91
N SER A 200 4.98 -10.61 10.76
CA SER A 200 4.22 -9.57 11.43
C SER A 200 3.90 -8.44 10.45
N ILE A 201 2.65 -7.98 10.47
CA ILE A 201 2.18 -6.91 9.58
C ILE A 201 2.73 -5.53 9.96
N TYR A 202 3.24 -5.36 11.18
CA TYR A 202 3.68 -4.06 11.68
C TYR A 202 5.02 -3.59 11.08
N TYR A 203 5.95 -4.51 10.82
CA TYR A 203 7.25 -4.16 10.22
C TYR A 203 7.16 -3.69 8.76
N PRO A 204 6.39 -4.32 7.84
CA PRO A 204 6.19 -3.76 6.51
C PRO A 204 5.42 -2.43 6.57
N ILE A 205 4.43 -2.25 7.46
CA ILE A 205 3.76 -0.95 7.65
C ILE A 205 4.78 0.14 8.06
N LEU A 206 5.65 -0.17 9.02
CA LEU A 206 6.69 0.76 9.46
C LEU A 206 7.68 1.08 8.33
N LEU A 207 8.16 0.08 7.59
CA LEU A 207 9.04 0.28 6.44
C LEU A 207 8.36 1.17 5.39
N HIS A 208 7.10 0.88 5.07
CA HIS A 208 6.35 1.62 4.06
C HIS A 208 6.15 3.09 4.46
N PHE A 209 5.84 3.33 5.73
CA PHE A 209 5.75 4.67 6.30
C PHE A 209 7.08 5.41 6.23
N LEU A 210 8.18 4.79 6.64
CA LEU A 210 9.51 5.43 6.63
C LEU A 210 9.96 5.82 5.22
N VAL A 211 9.68 4.99 4.21
CA VAL A 211 10.03 5.31 2.82
C VAL A 211 9.19 6.47 2.28
N ASN A 212 7.89 6.54 2.60
CA ASN A 212 6.99 7.58 2.06
C ASN A 212 7.08 8.94 2.78
N TYR A 213 7.32 8.90 4.10
CA TYR A 213 7.21 10.06 4.97
C TYR A 213 8.51 10.42 5.68
N GLY A 214 9.43 9.48 5.85
CA GLY A 214 10.72 9.73 6.51
C GLY A 214 11.49 10.93 5.92
N PRO A 215 11.68 11.03 4.59
CA PRO A 215 12.35 12.18 3.99
C PRO A 215 11.63 13.52 4.29
N LYS A 216 10.30 13.51 4.28
CA LYS A 216 9.48 14.71 4.48
C LYS A 216 9.49 15.17 5.93
N THR A 217 9.42 14.24 6.89
CA THR A 217 9.50 14.58 8.31
C THR A 217 10.88 15.08 8.69
N ILE A 218 11.94 14.48 8.14
CA ILE A 218 13.32 14.96 8.35
C ILE A 218 13.48 16.37 7.78
N PHE A 219 13.02 16.61 6.55
CA PHE A 219 13.07 17.94 5.94
C PHE A 219 12.37 18.99 6.82
N MET A 220 11.13 18.72 7.26
CA MET A 220 10.36 19.61 8.13
C MET A 220 11.02 19.91 9.48
N ILE A 221 11.79 18.97 10.04
CA ILE A 221 12.48 19.18 11.33
C ILE A 221 13.76 20.03 11.16
N LEU A 222 14.38 19.98 9.98
CA LEU A 222 15.67 20.63 9.70
C LEU A 222 15.54 22.03 9.09
N THR A 223 14.34 22.46 8.71
CA THR A 223 14.02 23.78 8.13
C THR A 223 13.12 24.57 9.04
#